data_AF-A0A401LYK0-F1
#
_entry.id   AF-A0A401LYK0-F1
#
_cell.length_a   1.000
_cell.length_b   1.000
_cell.length_c   1.000
_cell.angle_alpha   90.00
_cell.angle_beta   90.00
_cell.angle_gamma   90.00
#
_symmetry.space_group_name_H-M   'P 1'
#
loop_
_entity.id
_entity.type
_entity.pdbx_description
1 polymer ?
#
loop_
_entity_poly.entity_id
_entity_poly.type
_entity_poly.pdbx_seq_one_letter_code
_entity_poly.pdbx_strand_id
1 'polypeptide(L)'
;MGYASKFIDNPMSDYVKLWIASREIKVGGNYIDFTAPDFEGLHHTLSKGIKGKVALMDLWASWCSPCHRSSLSMISVYEAYKDKGFTIIGVAHEHLVDDMKYICHEFFETNEE
;
A
#
# COMPACT_ATOMS: atom_id res chain seq x y z
N MET A 1 2.31 -36.26 2.72
CA MET A 1 0.98 -35.61 2.63
C MET A 1 1.01 -34.41 3.57
N GLY A 2 1.29 -33.21 3.03
CA GLY A 2 1.54 -32.02 3.85
C GLY A 2 0.25 -31.43 4.41
N TYR A 3 0.35 -30.64 5.49
CA TYR A 3 -0.81 -29.98 6.11
C TYR A 3 -1.58 -29.05 5.16
N ALA A 4 -0.95 -28.57 4.09
CA ALA A 4 -1.58 -27.73 3.07
C ALA A 4 -2.84 -28.35 2.44
N SER A 5 -2.88 -29.67 2.23
CA SER A 5 -4.04 -30.32 1.61
C SER A 5 -5.21 -30.54 2.58
N LYS A 6 -5.03 -30.31 3.88
CA LYS A 6 -6.09 -30.50 4.90
C LYS A 6 -6.92 -29.25 5.16
N PHE A 7 -6.46 -28.08 4.72
CA PHE A 7 -7.06 -26.78 5.03
C PHE A 7 -7.28 -25.93 3.77
N ILE A 8 -7.49 -26.55 2.61
CA ILE A 8 -7.66 -25.85 1.33
C ILE A 8 -8.73 -24.75 1.39
N ASP A 9 -9.83 -25.00 2.11
CA ASP A 9 -10.97 -24.06 2.20
C ASP A 9 -10.95 -23.16 3.46
N ASN A 10 -9.87 -23.17 4.24
CA ASN A 10 -9.77 -22.31 5.43
C ASN A 10 -9.29 -20.91 5.03
N PRO A 11 -9.98 -19.82 5.40
CA PRO A 11 -9.55 -18.44 5.11
C PRO A 11 -8.13 -18.11 5.60
N MET A 12 -7.67 -18.75 6.68
CA MET A 12 -6.31 -18.59 7.20
C MET A 12 -5.25 -19.19 6.27
N SER A 13 -5.60 -20.15 5.43
CA SER A 13 -4.65 -20.76 4.48
C SER A 13 -4.15 -19.73 3.47
N ASP A 14 -5.00 -18.81 3.01
CA ASP A 14 -4.57 -17.76 2.10
C ASP A 14 -3.71 -16.71 2.81
N TYR A 15 -4.05 -16.37 4.07
CA TYR A 15 -3.20 -15.53 4.90
C TYR A 15 -1.82 -16.15 5.13
N VAL A 16 -1.74 -17.44 5.45
CA VAL A 16 -0.47 -18.15 5.65
C VAL A 16 0.32 -18.24 4.36
N LYS A 17 -0.32 -18.47 3.19
CA LYS A 17 0.37 -18.41 1.89
C LYS A 17 0.98 -17.04 1.64
N LEU A 18 0.23 -15.96 1.89
CA LEU A 18 0.73 -14.59 1.77
C LEU A 18 1.87 -14.29 2.74
N TRP A 19 1.78 -14.77 3.98
CA TRP A 19 2.83 -14.62 4.98
C TRP A 19 4.10 -15.39 4.62
N ILE A 20 3.98 -16.58 4.02
CA ILE A 20 5.14 -17.31 3.50
C ILE A 20 5.73 -16.55 2.31
N ALA A 21 4.90 -16.08 1.38
CA ALA A 21 5.35 -15.33 0.20
C ALA A 21 6.06 -14.02 0.58
N SER A 22 5.60 -13.32 1.63
CA SER A 22 6.23 -12.07 2.08
C SER A 22 7.65 -12.28 2.62
N ARG A 23 7.98 -13.48 3.11
CA ARG A 23 9.33 -13.84 3.56
C ARG A 23 10.31 -14.05 2.41
N GLU A 24 9.82 -14.23 1.19
CA GLU A 24 10.64 -14.39 -0.01
C GLU A 24 10.95 -13.05 -0.70
N ILE A 25 10.40 -11.94 -0.20
CA ILE A 25 10.69 -10.59 -0.72
C ILE A 25 12.17 -10.27 -0.47
N LYS A 26 12.88 -9.95 -1.55
CA LYS A 26 14.30 -9.61 -1.53
C LYS A 26 14.62 -8.55 -2.59
N VAL A 27 15.73 -7.85 -2.40
CA VAL A 27 16.23 -6.87 -3.38
C VAL A 27 16.42 -7.54 -4.74
N GLY A 28 15.89 -6.92 -5.80
CA GLY A 28 15.88 -7.47 -7.16
C GLY A 28 14.87 -8.61 -7.41
N GLY A 29 14.09 -8.98 -6.39
CA GLY A 29 13.00 -9.94 -6.51
C GLY A 29 11.71 -9.32 -7.06
N ASN A 30 10.67 -10.16 -7.14
CA ASN A 30 9.34 -9.71 -7.54
C ASN A 30 8.57 -9.13 -6.33
N TYR A 31 7.75 -8.12 -6.58
CA TYR A 31 6.78 -7.65 -5.59
C TYR A 31 5.53 -8.55 -5.57
N ILE A 32 4.75 -8.46 -4.50
CA ILE A 32 3.44 -9.13 -4.39
C ILE A 32 2.38 -8.19 -4.97
N ASP A 33 1.71 -8.63 -6.04
CA ASP A 33 0.59 -7.88 -6.61
C ASP A 33 -0.68 -8.09 -5.79
N PHE A 34 -1.47 -7.04 -5.62
CA PHE A 34 -2.72 -7.08 -4.88
C PHE A 34 -3.72 -6.07 -5.45
N THR A 35 -4.98 -6.27 -5.08
CA THR A 35 -6.07 -5.34 -5.40
C THR A 35 -6.68 -4.82 -4.11
N ALA A 36 -6.81 -3.51 -3.98
CA ALA A 36 -7.38 -2.85 -2.81
C ALA A 36 -8.41 -1.78 -3.24
N PRO A 37 -9.47 -1.55 -2.44
CA PRO A 37 -10.40 -0.47 -2.68
C PRO A 37 -9.77 0.89 -2.32
N ASP A 38 -10.20 1.95 -3.01
CA ASP A 38 -9.99 3.33 -2.58
C ASP A 38 -11.10 3.81 -1.64
N PHE A 39 -11.13 5.13 -1.38
CA PHE A 39 -12.12 5.80 -0.52
C PHE A 39 -13.58 5.66 -0.99
N GLU A 40 -13.80 5.40 -2.27
CA GLU A 40 -15.12 5.23 -2.89
C GLU A 40 -15.48 3.74 -3.05
N GLY A 41 -14.58 2.84 -2.65
CA GLY A 41 -14.75 1.39 -2.83
C GLY A 41 -14.35 0.90 -4.23
N LEU A 42 -13.77 1.77 -5.08
CA LEU A 42 -13.29 1.35 -6.38
C LEU A 42 -11.98 0.56 -6.22
N HIS A 43 -11.95 -0.63 -6.79
CA HIS A 43 -10.81 -1.54 -6.67
C HIS A 43 -9.68 -1.19 -7.67
N HIS A 44 -8.48 -0.97 -7.13
CA HIS A 44 -7.26 -0.71 -7.88
C HIS A 44 -6.27 -1.85 -7.71
N THR A 45 -5.68 -2.33 -8.81
CA THR A 45 -4.62 -3.34 -8.80
C THR A 45 -3.26 -2.67 -8.87
N LEU A 46 -2.34 -3.00 -7.96
CA LEU A 46 -1.02 -2.37 -7.84
C LEU A 46 -0.25 -2.38 -9.17
N SER A 47 -0.15 -3.54 -9.82
CA SER A 47 0.59 -3.69 -11.09
C SER A 47 0.13 -2.75 -12.20
N LYS A 48 -1.16 -2.38 -12.21
CA LYS A 48 -1.70 -1.40 -13.17
C LYS A 48 -1.28 0.03 -12.81
N GLY A 49 -1.27 0.38 -11.52
CA GLY A 49 -0.91 1.71 -11.03
C GLY A 49 0.57 2.06 -11.21
N ILE A 50 1.46 1.06 -11.16
CA ILE A 50 2.92 1.26 -11.21
C ILE A 50 3.56 0.90 -12.55
N LYS A 51 2.76 0.50 -13.56
CA LYS A 51 3.27 0.00 -14.82
C LYS A 51 4.19 1.03 -15.51
N GLY A 52 5.45 0.64 -15.72
CA GLY A 52 6.45 1.49 -16.38
C GLY A 52 6.98 2.64 -15.52
N LYS A 53 6.68 2.64 -14.22
CA LYS A 53 7.14 3.65 -13.27
C LYS A 53 8.05 3.03 -12.21
N VAL A 54 8.93 3.84 -11.65
CA VAL A 54 9.56 3.55 -10.37
C VAL A 54 8.57 3.94 -9.29
N ALA A 55 8.15 2.98 -8.46
CA ALA A 55 7.17 3.21 -7.42
C ALA A 55 7.78 3.04 -6.02
N LEU A 56 7.55 4.03 -5.15
CA LEU A 56 7.72 3.89 -3.71
C LEU A 56 6.39 3.43 -3.11
N MET A 57 6.44 2.35 -2.32
CA MET A 57 5.30 1.89 -1.54
C MET A 57 5.33 2.56 -0.16
N ASP A 58 4.26 3.27 0.19
CA ASP A 58 4.08 3.91 1.49
C ASP A 58 2.97 3.18 2.26
N LEU A 59 3.36 2.36 3.21
CA LEU A 59 2.45 1.59 4.06
C LEU A 59 2.18 2.38 5.34
N TRP A 60 0.96 2.88 5.50
CA TRP A 60 0.61 3.78 6.59
C TRP A 60 -0.71 3.40 7.25
N ALA A 61 -1.05 4.10 8.33
CA ALA A 61 -2.35 4.01 8.99
C ALA A 61 -2.61 5.32 9.73
N SER A 62 -3.88 5.67 9.94
CA SER A 62 -4.35 6.88 10.61
C SER A 62 -3.78 7.05 12.02
N TRP A 63 -3.62 5.95 12.74
CA TRP A 63 -3.04 5.94 14.08
C TRP A 63 -1.50 5.92 14.06
N CYS A 64 -0.86 5.88 12.89
CA CYS A 64 0.60 5.87 12.74
C CYS A 64 1.18 7.28 12.50
N SER A 65 1.28 8.07 13.58
CA SER A 65 1.89 9.41 13.52
C SER A 65 3.30 9.47 12.87
N PRO A 66 4.23 8.53 13.14
CA PRO A 66 5.51 8.50 12.43
C PRO A 66 5.38 8.29 10.92
N CYS A 67 4.44 7.45 10.48
CA CYS A 67 4.19 7.21 9.07
C CYS A 67 3.80 8.51 8.37
N HIS A 68 2.89 9.30 8.96
CA HIS A 68 2.46 10.58 8.38
C HIS A 68 3.63 11.54 8.16
N ARG A 69 4.56 11.65 9.12
CA ARG A 69 5.75 12.50 8.95
C ARG A 69 6.64 12.02 7.81
N SER A 70 6.80 10.70 7.66
CA SER A 70 7.52 10.11 6.53
C SER A 70 6.83 10.41 5.20
N SER A 71 5.51 10.21 5.11
CA SER A 71 4.72 10.52 3.91
C SER A 71 4.84 12.00 3.51
N LEU A 72 4.74 12.92 4.48
CA LEU A 72 4.90 14.36 4.23
C LEU A 72 6.30 14.70 3.69
N SER A 73 7.35 14.09 4.23
CA SER A 73 8.72 14.32 3.76
C SER A 73 8.93 13.90 2.30
N MET A 74 8.11 12.97 1.80
CA MET A 74 8.19 12.47 0.42
C MET A 74 7.51 13.37 -0.61
N ILE A 75 6.73 14.39 -0.20
CA ILE A 75 6.08 15.34 -1.13
C ILE A 75 7.14 16.01 -2.03
N SER A 76 8.23 16.50 -1.43
CA SER A 76 9.32 17.16 -2.18
C SER A 76 9.99 16.23 -3.20
N VAL A 77 10.15 14.95 -2.85
CA VAL A 77 10.71 13.92 -3.73
C VAL A 77 9.74 13.60 -4.85
N TYR A 78 8.44 13.43 -4.54
CA TYR A 78 7.43 13.20 -5.57
C TYR A 78 7.40 14.34 -6.59
N GLU A 79 7.33 15.59 -6.13
CA GLU A 79 7.31 16.76 -7.01
C GLU A 79 8.55 16.86 -7.92
N ALA A 80 9.74 16.50 -7.41
CA ALA A 80 10.97 16.54 -8.18
C ALA A 80 11.10 15.44 -9.27
N TYR A 81 10.34 14.35 -9.14
CA TYR A 81 10.52 13.13 -9.95
C TYR A 81 9.24 12.59 -10.62
N LYS A 82 8.04 13.11 -10.32
CA LYS A 82 6.78 12.63 -10.90
C LYS A 82 6.77 12.63 -12.43
N ASP A 83 7.33 13.67 -13.04
CA ASP A 83 7.43 13.80 -14.51
C ASP A 83 8.57 12.95 -15.11
N LYS A 84 9.39 12.30 -14.27
CA LYS A 84 10.50 11.41 -14.66
C LYS A 84 10.14 9.93 -14.49
N GLY A 85 8.86 9.62 -14.35
CA GLY A 85 8.37 8.25 -14.20
C GLY A 85 8.46 7.72 -12.77
N PHE A 86 8.54 8.59 -11.76
CA PHE A 86 8.41 8.20 -10.36
C PHE A 86 6.96 8.34 -9.87
N THR A 87 6.54 7.48 -8.95
CA THR A 87 5.24 7.57 -8.29
C THR A 87 5.33 7.06 -6.86
N ILE A 88 4.40 7.50 -6.01
CA ILE A 88 4.20 6.95 -4.68
C ILE A 88 2.85 6.25 -4.66
N ILE A 89 2.77 5.06 -4.06
CA ILE A 89 1.52 4.33 -3.82
C ILE A 89 1.34 4.23 -2.32
N GLY A 90 0.37 4.98 -1.79
CA GLY A 90 -0.03 4.92 -0.39
C GLY A 90 -1.04 3.78 -0.17
N VAL A 91 -0.77 2.91 0.80
CA VAL A 91 -1.67 1.82 1.19
C VAL A 91 -1.93 1.94 2.68
N ALA A 92 -3.18 2.25 3.03
CA ALA A 92 -3.59 2.35 4.42
C ALA A 92 -3.96 0.97 4.98
N HIS A 93 -3.47 0.69 6.18
CA HIS A 93 -3.91 -0.46 6.98
C HIS A 93 -4.98 -0.02 7.96
N GLU A 94 -6.23 -0.03 7.51
CA GLU A 94 -7.39 0.39 8.28
C GLU A 94 -8.49 -0.66 8.35
N HIS A 95 -9.29 -0.57 9.41
CA HIS A 95 -10.52 -1.34 9.53
C HIS A 95 -11.71 -0.63 8.88
N LEU A 96 -11.75 0.70 8.97
CA LEU A 96 -12.81 1.55 8.42
C LEU A 96 -12.22 2.61 7.49
N VAL A 97 -12.87 2.81 6.35
CA VAL A 97 -12.44 3.80 5.35
C VAL A 97 -12.51 5.23 5.91
N ASP A 98 -13.44 5.51 6.81
CA ASP A 98 -13.68 6.85 7.36
C ASP A 98 -12.51 7.34 8.24
N ASP A 99 -11.83 6.43 8.94
CA ASP A 99 -10.65 6.75 9.74
C ASP A 99 -9.51 7.29 8.85
N MET A 100 -9.35 6.70 7.66
CA MET A 100 -8.40 7.17 6.66
C MET A 100 -8.81 8.52 6.06
N LYS A 101 -10.11 8.69 5.74
CA LYS A 101 -10.64 9.92 5.10
C LYS A 101 -10.39 11.14 5.97
N TYR A 102 -10.68 11.05 7.26
CA TYR A 102 -10.50 12.16 8.20
C TYR A 102 -9.06 12.69 8.16
N ILE A 103 -8.11 11.76 8.21
CA ILE A 103 -6.68 12.07 8.20
C ILE A 103 -6.21 12.62 6.86
N CYS A 104 -6.64 12.03 5.74
CA CYS A 104 -6.29 12.56 4.42
C CYS A 104 -6.81 13.99 4.21
N HIS A 105 -8.05 14.28 4.60
CA HIS A 105 -8.57 15.65 4.53
C HIS A 105 -7.74 16.63 5.37
N GLU A 106 -7.40 16.25 6.61
CA GLU A 106 -6.59 17.09 7.51
C GLU A 106 -5.19 17.38 6.95
N PHE A 107 -4.53 16.39 6.32
CA PHE A 107 -3.18 16.54 5.80
C PHE A 107 -3.07 17.19 4.42
N PHE A 108 -4.07 17.03 3.54
CA PHE A 108 -4.02 17.61 2.19
C PHE A 108 -4.59 19.03 2.12
N GLU A 109 -5.56 19.41 2.96
CA GLU A 109 -6.08 20.79 3.00
C GLU A 109 -5.13 21.77 3.71
N THR A 110 -4.25 21.28 4.61
CA THR A 110 -3.28 22.12 5.33
C THR A 110 -1.98 22.41 4.55
N ASN A 111 -1.84 21.84 3.34
CA ASN A 111 -0.64 22.01 2.49
C ASN A 111 -0.97 22.62 1.11
N GLU A 112 -2.17 23.18 0.91
CA GLU A 112 -2.52 24.03 -0.25
C GLU A 112 -2.30 25.54 0.01
N GLU A 113 -1.70 25.93 1.13
CA GLU A 113 -1.21 27.31 1.36
C GLU A 113 0.28 27.47 0.98
#